data_AF-A0A820S1C0-F1
#
_entry.id   AF-A0A820S1C0-F1
#
_cell.length_a   1.000
_cell.length_b   1.000
_cell.length_c   1.000
_cell.angle_alpha   90.00
_cell.angle_beta   90.00
_cell.angle_gamma   90.00
#
_symmetry.space_group_name_H-M   'P 1'
#
loop_
_entity.id
_entity.type
_entity.pdbx_description
1 polymer ?
#
loop_
_entity_poly.entity_id
_entity_poly.type
_entity_poly.pdbx_seq_one_letter_code
_entity_poly.pdbx_strand_id
1 'polypeptide(L)' 'MPKILLNIFLTCSTCINQFSSDSIEHQPKLLPCSHTVCRQCLERIVNSQPRSDAIKCPICREHILLPRGK' A
#
# COMPACT_ATOMS: atom_id res chain seq x y z
N MET A 1 -0.96 -30.73 14.47
CA MET A 1 -0.90 -30.19 13.10
C MET A 1 -2.13 -30.69 12.38
N PRO A 2 -3.10 -29.84 12.00
CA PRO A 2 -3.11 -29.42 10.60
C PRO A 2 -3.73 -28.03 10.31
N LYS A 3 -3.33 -27.48 9.15
CA LYS A 3 -3.96 -26.39 8.37
C LYS A 3 -3.92 -25.00 9.02
N ILE A 4 -2.78 -24.34 8.81
CA ILE A 4 -2.67 -22.91 8.49
C ILE A 4 -4.05 -22.31 8.20
N LEU A 5 -4.56 -21.52 9.15
CA LEU A 5 -5.72 -20.68 8.94
C LEU A 5 -5.30 -19.63 7.90
N LEU A 6 -5.43 -20.00 6.63
CA LEU A 6 -5.04 -19.27 5.44
C LEU A 6 -6.08 -18.17 5.18
N ASN A 7 -6.35 -17.37 6.20
CA ASN A 7 -7.10 -16.14 6.13
C ASN A 7 -6.50 -15.16 7.14
N ILE A 8 -5.18 -14.95 7.03
CA ILE A 8 -4.58 -13.70 7.49
C ILE A 8 -5.33 -12.59 6.76
N PHE A 9 -6.32 -12.00 7.42
CA PHE A 9 -7.14 -10.92 6.88
C PHE A 9 -6.21 -9.90 6.23
N LEU A 10 -6.27 -9.78 4.90
CA LEU A 10 -5.35 -8.97 4.12
C LEU A 10 -5.66 -7.50 4.45
N THR A 11 -4.96 -6.94 5.44
CA THR A 11 -5.20 -5.60 5.97
C THR A 11 -4.07 -4.66 5.56
N CYS A 12 -4.41 -3.39 5.37
CA CYS A 12 -3.44 -2.35 5.12
C CYS A 12 -2.68 -2.05 6.42
N SER A 13 -1.36 -2.30 6.47
CA SER A 13 -0.55 -2.01 7.66
C SER A 13 -0.47 -0.52 8.03
N THR A 14 -0.90 0.39 7.14
CA THR A 14 -0.90 1.84 7.37
C THR A 14 -2.19 2.35 8.05
N CYS A 15 -3.36 1.82 7.68
CA CYS A 15 -4.64 2.26 8.25
C CYS A 15 -5.42 1.16 8.98
N ILE A 16 -4.89 -0.07 9.02
CA ILE A 16 -5.43 -1.25 9.70
C ILE A 16 -6.79 -1.72 9.15
N ASN A 17 -7.31 -1.09 8.10
CA ASN A 17 -8.51 -1.54 7.39
C ASN A 17 -8.24 -2.76 6.51
N GLN A 18 -9.25 -3.61 6.34
CA GLN A 18 -9.20 -4.72 5.40
C GLN A 18 -9.12 -4.21 3.96
N PHE A 19 -8.32 -4.89 3.13
CA PHE A 19 -8.37 -4.68 1.70
C PHE A 19 -9.70 -5.17 1.16
N SER A 20 -10.20 -4.47 0.15
CA SER A 20 -11.45 -4.79 -0.53
C SER A 20 -11.26 -4.66 -2.03
N SER A 21 -11.81 -5.62 -2.77
CA SER A 21 -11.87 -5.55 -4.24
C SER A 21 -13.06 -4.68 -4.72
N ASP A 22 -14.07 -4.51 -3.86
CA ASP A 22 -15.30 -3.76 -4.16
C ASP A 22 -15.16 -2.27 -3.82
N SER A 23 -14.30 -1.93 -2.85
CA SER A 23 -14.00 -0.54 -2.47
C SER A 23 -12.72 -0.04 -3.14
N ILE A 24 -12.83 1.04 -3.91
CA ILE A 24 -11.69 1.70 -4.55
C ILE A 24 -10.68 2.23 -3.51
N GLU A 25 -11.16 2.77 -2.38
CA GLU A 25 -10.30 3.37 -1.35
C GLU A 25 -9.39 2.32 -0.66
N HIS A 26 -9.95 1.14 -0.38
CA HIS A 26 -9.24 0.04 0.27
C HIS A 26 -8.68 -0.99 -0.70
N GLN A 27 -8.67 -0.70 -2.01
CA GLN A 27 -8.07 -1.56 -3.00
C GLN A 27 -6.56 -1.71 -2.74
N PRO A 28 -6.02 -2.95 -2.70
CA PRO A 28 -4.60 -3.17 -2.46
C PRO A 28 -3.74 -2.68 -3.63
N LYS A 29 -2.61 -2.06 -3.31
CA LYS A 29 -1.59 -1.59 -4.25
C LYS A 29 -0.23 -2.17 -3.85
N LEU A 30 0.32 -2.99 -4.74
CA LEU A 30 1.66 -3.57 -4.59
C LEU A 30 2.71 -2.53 -4.98
N LEU A 31 3.63 -2.26 -4.07
CA LEU A 31 4.78 -1.40 -4.30
C LEU A 31 5.95 -2.21 -4.89
N PRO A 32 6.92 -1.58 -5.58
CA PRO A 32 8.10 -2.27 -6.13
C PRO A 32 8.92 -3.05 -5.10
N CYS A 33 8.95 -2.57 -3.85
CA CYS A 33 9.56 -3.27 -2.71
C CYS A 33 8.77 -4.49 -2.20
N SER A 34 7.77 -4.95 -2.96
CA SER A 34 6.88 -6.09 -2.67
C SER A 34 5.97 -5.95 -1.43
N HIS A 35 5.85 -4.73 -0.88
CA HIS A 35 4.89 -4.44 0.18
C HIS A 35 3.58 -3.89 -0.39
N THR A 36 2.46 -4.19 0.29
CA THR A 36 1.12 -3.77 -0.14
C THR A 36 0.53 -2.74 0.81
N VAL A 37 -0.04 -1.68 0.24
CA VAL A 37 -0.80 -0.63 0.96
C VAL A 37 -2.14 -0.41 0.26
N CYS A 38 -3.14 0.19 0.91
CA CYS A 38 -4.38 0.52 0.21
C CYS A 38 -4.22 1.79 -0.64
N ARG A 39 -5.06 1.93 -1.68
CA ARG A 39 -5.07 3.09 -2.57
C ARG A 39 -5.13 4.41 -1.81
N GLN A 40 -6.07 4.55 -0.87
CA GLN A 40 -6.25 5.79 -0.12
C GLN A 40 -4.99 6.16 0.69
N CYS A 41 -4.33 5.18 1.32
CA CYS A 41 -3.07 5.41 2.02
C CYS A 41 -1.96 5.80 1.06
N LEU A 42 -1.85 5.14 -0.09
CA LEU A 42 -0.87 5.48 -1.11
C LEU A 42 -1.02 6.92 -1.59
N GLU A 43 -2.25 7.36 -1.90
CA GLU A 43 -2.54 8.73 -2.31
C GLU A 43 -2.15 9.75 -1.23
N ARG A 44 -2.49 9.49 0.04
CA ARG A 44 -2.08 10.36 1.16
C ARG A 44 -0.56 10.48 1.28
N ILE A 45 0.16 9.37 1.13
CA ILE A 45 1.63 9.36 1.19
C ILE A 45 2.21 10.20 0.04
N VAL A 46 1.74 10.00 -1.18
CA VAL A 46 2.16 10.78 -2.36
C VAL A 46 1.85 12.27 -2.17
N ASN A 47 0.63 12.60 -1.75
CA ASN A 47 0.19 13.99 -1.56
C ASN A 47 0.91 14.70 -0.40
N SER A 48 1.46 13.95 0.58
CA SER A 48 2.30 14.52 1.63
C SER A 48 3.68 14.96 1.14
N GLN A 49 4.09 14.55 -0.07
CA GLN A 49 5.38 14.83 -0.68
C GLN A 49 5.23 15.42 -2.10
N PRO A 50 4.51 16.54 -2.28
CA PRO A 50 4.07 17.04 -3.59
C PRO A 50 5.20 17.50 -4.52
N ARG A 51 6.42 17.66 -4.01
CA ARG A 51 7.61 18.05 -4.80
C ARG A 51 8.62 16.91 -4.98
N SER A 52 8.24 15.68 -4.63
CA SER A 52 9.12 14.51 -4.70
C SER A 52 8.68 13.58 -5.83
N ASP A 53 9.64 13.15 -6.65
CA ASP A 53 9.44 12.10 -7.66
C ASP A 53 9.45 10.69 -7.02
N ALA A 54 9.55 10.61 -5.70
CA ALA A 54 9.64 9.37 -4.95
C ALA A 54 8.88 9.43 -3.63
N ILE A 55 8.43 8.27 -3.15
CA ILE A 55 7.94 8.09 -1.78
C ILE A 55 8.83 7.12 -1.02
N LYS A 56 8.69 7.10 0.31
CA LYS A 56 9.23 6.03 1.14
C LYS A 56 8.14 5.02 1.44
N CYS A 57 8.44 3.74 1.25
CA CYS A 57 7.55 2.67 1.69
C CYS A 57 7.30 2.80 3.20
N PRO A 58 6.05 2.80 3.68
CA PRO A 58 5.76 2.91 5.11
C PRO A 58 6.17 1.67 5.92
N ILE A 59 6.50 0.56 5.25
CA ILE A 59 6.82 -0.72 5.90
C ILE A 59 8.35 -0.93 5.96
N CYS A 60 9.04 -0.91 4.82
CA CYS A 60 10.49 -1.16 4.75
C CYS A 60 11.35 0.11 4.56
N ARG A 61 10.74 1.28 4.38
CA ARG A 61 11.41 2.57 4.13
C ARG A 61 12.19 2.68 2.82
N GLU A 62 12.09 1.68 1.93
CA GLU A 62 12.68 1.75 0.60
C GLU A 62 12.12 2.93 -0.22
N HIS A 63 12.98 3.57 -1.00
CA HIS A 63 12.59 4.67 -1.88
C HIS A 63 11.94 4.10 -3.14
N ILE A 64 10.69 4.48 -3.39
CA ILE A 64 9.91 4.06 -4.54
C ILE A 64 9.77 5.26 -5.46
N LEU A 65 10.30 5.13 -6.67
CA LEU A 65 10.09 6.12 -7.73
C LEU A 65 8.62 6.06 -8.18
N LEU A 66 7.97 7.22 -8.18
CA LEU A 66 6.62 7.33 -8.72
C LEU A 66 6.71 7.41 -10.25
N PRO A 67 5.85 6.71 -11.00
CA PRO A 67 5.76 6.92 -12.42
C PRO A 67 5.32 8.37 -12.67
N ARG A 68 6.11 9.12 -13.45
CA ARG A 68 5.72 10.45 -13.92
C ARG A 68 4.49 10.28 -14.82
N GLY A 69 3.35 10.80 -14.38
CA GLY A 69 2.13 10.78 -15.21
C GLY A 69 2.40 11.48 -16.54
N LYS A 70 2.03 10.82 -17.65
CA LYS A 70 1.74 11.50 -18.91
C LYS A 70 0.25 11.78 -18.96
#